data_AF-A0A254TA25-F1
#
_entry.id   AF-A0A254TA25-F1
#
_cell.length_a   1.000
_cell.length_b   1.000
_cell.length_c   1.000
_cell.angle_alpha   90.00
_cell.angle_beta   90.00
_cell.angle_gamma   90.00
#
_symmetry.space_group_name_H-M   'P 1'
#
loop_
_entity.id
_entity.type
_entity.pdbx_description
1 polymer ?
#
loop_
_entity_poly.entity_id
_entity_poly.type
_entity_poly.pdbx_seq_one_letter_code
_entity_poly.pdbx_strand_id
1 'polypeptide(L)'
;MSALKAIASNIWYRSHHFVASGIPVSSRMTVIRLKDGRLWLHSPVPLSVSERKELESLGQVGYIVAPNRMHHLFLAEYASAYPDALLFGAPGLRAKRPDLTRLSELGPTVEASWKDDLEQVFFDGIPIGNETVWFHIASRTLILTDLCQWWQGELPFAAKAYAHVTGVRRQLAVPRTIRLMVRDRHAARASAQEILQWPFERVVMAHNAIVEDGAYPEVKRAFTVFGC
;
A
#
# COMPACT_ATOMS: atom_id res chain seq x y z
N MET A 1 -5.73 -4.25 -24.05
CA MET A 1 -4.57 -3.69 -23.33
C MET A 1 -4.56 -4.34 -21.95
N SER A 2 -3.37 -4.73 -21.44
CA SER A 2 -3.28 -5.35 -20.11
C SER A 2 -3.79 -4.38 -19.03
N ALA A 3 -4.67 -4.85 -18.15
CA ALA A 3 -5.15 -4.12 -17.00
C ALA A 3 -4.03 -3.93 -15.96
N LEU A 4 -3.19 -4.95 -15.76
CA LEU A 4 -2.00 -4.91 -14.91
C LEU A 4 -0.81 -4.32 -15.65
N LYS A 5 -0.11 -3.41 -15.00
CA LYS A 5 1.12 -2.78 -15.51
C LYS A 5 2.32 -3.23 -14.70
N ALA A 6 3.38 -3.67 -15.35
CA ALA A 6 4.62 -4.05 -14.66
C ALA A 6 5.31 -2.84 -14.04
N ILE A 7 5.90 -3.03 -12.86
CA ILE A 7 6.72 -2.05 -12.14
C ILE A 7 8.18 -2.51 -12.11
N ALA A 8 8.38 -3.78 -11.81
CA ALA A 8 9.66 -4.46 -11.75
C ALA A 8 9.42 -5.96 -11.99
N SER A 9 10.48 -6.76 -12.06
CA SER A 9 10.34 -8.22 -12.13
C SER A 9 9.48 -8.74 -10.98
N ASN A 10 8.43 -9.50 -11.33
CA ASN A 10 7.45 -10.06 -10.41
C ASN A 10 6.60 -9.04 -9.62
N ILE A 11 6.58 -7.76 -10.02
CA ILE A 11 5.69 -6.75 -9.44
C ILE A 11 4.88 -6.06 -10.52
N TRP A 12 3.56 -6.02 -10.32
CA TRP A 12 2.62 -5.27 -11.15
C TRP A 12 1.72 -4.38 -10.30
N TYR A 13 1.05 -3.44 -10.95
CA TYR A 13 0.01 -2.65 -10.32
C TYR A 13 -1.23 -2.48 -11.19
N ARG A 14 -2.33 -2.18 -10.50
CA ARG A 14 -3.56 -1.64 -11.09
C ARG A 14 -3.98 -0.38 -10.35
N SER A 15 -4.26 0.68 -11.09
CA SER A 15 -4.82 1.91 -10.52
C SER A 15 -6.33 1.98 -10.76
N HIS A 16 -7.06 2.48 -9.77
CA HIS A 16 -8.50 2.73 -9.84
C HIS A 16 -8.79 4.16 -9.37
N HIS A 17 -9.60 4.90 -10.13
CA HIS A 17 -9.99 6.28 -9.82
C HIS A 17 -11.43 6.31 -9.34
N PHE A 18 -11.69 7.06 -8.27
CA PHE A 18 -13.02 7.22 -7.68
C PHE A 18 -13.10 8.54 -6.91
N VAL A 19 -14.26 8.86 -6.34
CA VAL A 19 -14.45 10.06 -5.53
C VAL A 19 -14.58 9.66 -4.06
N ALA A 20 -13.69 10.19 -3.21
CA ALA A 20 -13.74 10.01 -1.77
C ALA A 20 -14.07 11.36 -1.12
N SER A 21 -15.21 11.46 -0.42
CA SER A 21 -15.65 12.69 0.26
C SER A 21 -15.63 13.94 -0.65
N GLY A 22 -16.07 13.79 -1.91
CA GLY A 22 -16.09 14.86 -2.91
C GLY A 22 -14.75 15.15 -3.59
N ILE A 23 -13.68 14.43 -3.25
CA ILE A 23 -12.35 14.60 -3.83
C ILE A 23 -12.09 13.46 -4.81
N PRO A 24 -11.83 13.73 -6.10
CA PRO A 24 -11.33 12.71 -7.03
C PRO A 24 -9.97 12.21 -6.57
N VAL A 25 -9.86 10.91 -6.33
CA VAL A 25 -8.66 10.23 -5.86
C VAL A 25 -8.36 9.00 -6.72
N SER A 26 -7.17 8.46 -6.56
CA SER A 26 -6.78 7.18 -7.14
C SER A 26 -6.31 6.24 -6.04
N SER A 27 -6.71 4.98 -6.07
CA SER A 27 -6.06 3.92 -5.29
C SER A 27 -5.27 2.99 -6.21
N ARG A 28 -4.41 2.16 -5.63
CA ARG A 28 -3.57 1.21 -6.35
C ARG A 28 -3.56 -0.14 -5.63
N MET A 29 -3.81 -1.18 -6.40
CA MET A 29 -3.45 -2.54 -6.02
C MET A 29 -2.03 -2.83 -6.50
N THR A 30 -1.22 -3.41 -5.63
CA THR A 30 0.09 -3.98 -5.99
C THR A 30 -0.02 -5.49 -5.98
N VAL A 31 0.52 -6.12 -7.02
CA VAL A 31 0.53 -7.58 -7.22
C VAL A 31 1.97 -8.02 -7.22
N ILE A 32 2.30 -8.97 -6.36
CA ILE A 32 3.63 -9.57 -6.28
C ILE A 32 3.50 -11.05 -6.56
N ARG A 33 4.34 -11.58 -7.46
CA ARG A 33 4.51 -13.04 -7.58
C ARG A 33 5.67 -13.46 -6.68
N LEU A 34 5.34 -14.23 -5.65
CA LEU A 34 6.29 -14.76 -4.67
C LEU A 34 7.18 -15.85 -5.29
N LYS A 35 8.26 -16.23 -4.60
CA LYS A 35 9.18 -17.30 -5.05
C LYS A 35 8.51 -18.65 -5.26
N ASP A 36 7.46 -18.93 -4.52
CA ASP A 36 6.67 -20.16 -4.66
C ASP A 36 5.67 -20.12 -5.83
N GLY A 37 5.62 -19.03 -6.59
CA GLY A 37 4.77 -18.82 -7.75
C GLY A 37 3.37 -18.29 -7.44
N ARG A 38 2.97 -18.19 -6.16
CA ARG A 38 1.66 -17.63 -5.77
C ARG A 38 1.69 -16.11 -5.82
N LEU A 39 0.51 -15.53 -6.00
CA LEU A 39 0.31 -14.09 -6.00
C LEU A 39 -0.07 -13.57 -4.61
N TRP A 40 0.59 -12.49 -4.24
CA TRP A 40 0.30 -11.67 -3.07
C TRP A 40 -0.25 -10.33 -3.55
N LEU A 41 -1.50 -10.05 -3.18
CA LEU A 41 -2.23 -8.85 -3.59
C LEU A 41 -2.35 -7.89 -2.42
N HIS A 42 -2.02 -6.63 -2.64
CA HIS A 42 -2.03 -5.60 -1.62
C HIS A 42 -2.86 -4.40 -2.03
N SER A 43 -3.72 -3.94 -1.11
CA SER A 43 -4.69 -2.86 -1.33
C SER A 43 -5.56 -3.10 -2.59
N PRO A 44 -6.41 -4.15 -2.59
CA PRO A 44 -7.23 -4.46 -3.76
C PRO A 44 -8.07 -3.28 -4.26
N VAL A 45 -8.28 -3.24 -5.57
CA VAL A 45 -9.15 -2.30 -6.32
C VAL A 45 -10.27 -3.11 -6.99
N PRO A 46 -11.36 -2.53 -7.53
CA PRO A 46 -12.46 -3.33 -8.11
C PRO A 46 -11.98 -4.43 -9.05
N LEU A 47 -12.62 -5.60 -9.02
CA LEU A 47 -12.19 -6.77 -9.79
C LEU A 47 -13.05 -6.93 -11.05
N SER A 48 -12.56 -6.42 -12.17
CA SER A 48 -13.14 -6.70 -13.48
C SER A 48 -12.80 -8.12 -13.96
N VAL A 49 -13.62 -8.62 -14.89
CA VAL A 49 -13.39 -9.92 -15.56
C VAL A 49 -12.02 -9.98 -16.24
N SER A 50 -11.56 -8.87 -16.83
CA SER A 50 -10.23 -8.78 -17.44
C SER A 50 -9.11 -8.86 -16.41
N GLU A 51 -9.23 -8.15 -15.28
CA GLU A 51 -8.22 -8.19 -14.22
C GLU A 51 -8.12 -9.58 -13.61
N ARG A 52 -9.26 -10.24 -13.38
CA ARG A 52 -9.28 -11.63 -12.90
C ARG A 52 -8.52 -12.57 -13.84
N LYS A 53 -8.79 -12.51 -15.14
CA LYS A 53 -8.08 -13.34 -16.14
C LYS A 53 -6.58 -13.06 -16.18
N GLU A 54 -6.17 -11.81 -16.01
CA GLU A 54 -4.75 -11.44 -15.95
C GLU A 54 -4.08 -11.92 -14.66
N LEU A 55 -4.75 -11.86 -13.52
CA LEU A 55 -4.23 -12.44 -12.28
C LEU A 55 -4.06 -13.95 -12.42
N GLU A 56 -5.06 -14.65 -12.94
CA GLU A 56 -5.03 -16.10 -13.15
C GLU A 56 -3.92 -16.55 -14.12
N SER A 57 -3.55 -15.71 -15.09
CA SER A 57 -2.43 -16.01 -16.01
C SER A 57 -1.05 -15.75 -15.40
N LEU A 58 -0.95 -14.90 -14.37
CA LEU A 58 0.29 -14.64 -13.64
C LEU A 58 0.60 -15.72 -12.59
N GLY A 59 -0.43 -16.28 -11.96
CA GLY A 59 -0.31 -17.33 -10.95
C GLY A 59 -1.56 -17.48 -10.08
N GLN A 60 -1.56 -18.46 -9.17
CA GLN A 60 -2.64 -18.64 -8.21
C GLN A 60 -2.62 -17.49 -7.18
N VAL A 61 -3.76 -16.80 -6.99
CA VAL A 61 -3.91 -15.84 -5.90
C VAL A 61 -3.89 -16.59 -4.57
N GLY A 62 -2.79 -16.46 -3.83
CA GLY A 62 -2.61 -17.11 -2.52
C GLY A 62 -2.97 -16.19 -1.36
N TYR A 63 -2.76 -14.88 -1.53
CA TYR A 63 -2.81 -13.92 -0.42
C TYR A 63 -3.43 -12.61 -0.84
N ILE A 64 -4.35 -12.10 -0.02
CA ILE A 64 -5.01 -10.81 -0.21
C ILE A 64 -4.82 -10.00 1.08
N VAL A 65 -4.20 -8.83 0.97
CA VAL A 65 -3.78 -8.01 2.11
C VAL A 65 -4.42 -6.62 2.03
N ALA A 66 -5.19 -6.25 3.05
CA ALA A 66 -5.54 -4.86 3.31
C ALA A 66 -4.49 -4.22 4.23
N PRO A 67 -3.79 -3.18 3.77
CA PRO A 67 -2.66 -2.63 4.50
C PRO A 67 -3.04 -1.71 5.65
N ASN A 68 -4.28 -1.25 5.71
CA ASN A 68 -4.76 -0.39 6.76
C ASN A 68 -6.29 -0.44 6.87
N ARG A 69 -6.85 0.37 7.77
CA ARG A 69 -8.29 0.45 8.02
C ARG A 69 -9.05 1.29 6.99
N MET A 70 -8.41 1.77 5.93
CA MET A 70 -9.01 2.57 4.85
C MET A 70 -8.99 1.86 3.49
N HIS A 71 -7.93 1.10 3.18
CA HIS A 71 -7.68 0.40 1.93
C HIS A 71 -8.22 -1.05 1.93
N HIS A 72 -9.49 -1.21 2.29
CA HIS A 72 -10.13 -2.53 2.43
C HIS A 72 -11.45 -2.68 1.66
N LEU A 73 -11.86 -1.65 0.90
CA LEU A 73 -13.20 -1.56 0.30
C LEU A 73 -13.54 -2.79 -0.56
N PHE A 74 -12.56 -3.28 -1.32
CA PHE A 74 -12.75 -4.37 -2.28
C PHE A 74 -12.35 -5.75 -1.73
N LEU A 75 -12.02 -5.89 -0.44
CA LEU A 75 -11.64 -7.19 0.12
C LEU A 75 -12.71 -8.26 -0.03
N ALA A 76 -13.99 -7.92 0.16
CA ALA A 76 -15.09 -8.90 0.07
C ALA A 76 -15.21 -9.48 -1.34
N GLU A 77 -15.04 -8.63 -2.36
CA GLU A 77 -15.08 -9.03 -3.77
C GLU A 77 -13.97 -10.03 -4.08
N TYR A 78 -12.73 -9.76 -3.62
CA TYR A 78 -11.60 -10.67 -3.82
C TYR A 78 -11.73 -11.95 -2.99
N ALA A 79 -12.21 -11.86 -1.75
CA ALA A 79 -12.45 -13.03 -0.92
C ALA A 79 -13.51 -13.96 -1.52
N SER A 80 -14.51 -13.42 -2.21
CA SER A 80 -15.51 -14.21 -2.94
C SER A 80 -14.93 -14.82 -4.22
N ALA A 81 -14.15 -14.05 -4.98
CA ALA A 81 -13.56 -14.50 -6.24
C ALA A 81 -12.44 -15.53 -6.07
N TYR A 82 -11.71 -15.45 -4.95
CA TYR A 82 -10.58 -16.33 -4.61
C TYR A 82 -10.82 -16.98 -3.24
N PRO A 83 -11.71 -17.99 -3.14
CA PRO A 83 -12.05 -18.62 -1.87
C PRO A 83 -10.86 -19.31 -1.21
N ASP A 84 -9.89 -19.80 -1.98
CA ASP A 84 -8.70 -20.48 -1.46
C ASP A 84 -7.59 -19.51 -1.01
N ALA A 85 -7.71 -18.22 -1.35
CA ALA A 85 -6.75 -17.21 -0.92
C ALA A 85 -6.94 -16.89 0.57
N LEU A 86 -5.81 -16.76 1.28
CA LEU A 86 -5.80 -16.31 2.66
C LEU A 86 -5.93 -14.78 2.72
N LEU A 87 -6.79 -14.32 3.61
CA LEU A 87 -7.17 -12.92 3.74
C LEU A 87 -6.54 -12.31 4.98
N PHE A 88 -5.73 -11.27 4.79
CA PHE A 88 -5.03 -10.57 5.86
C PHE A 88 -5.40 -9.09 5.91
N GLY A 89 -5.38 -8.53 7.11
CA GLY A 89 -5.65 -7.13 7.35
C GLY A 89 -4.72 -6.54 8.40
N ALA A 90 -4.46 -5.25 8.34
CA ALA A 90 -3.81 -4.54 9.43
C ALA A 90 -4.57 -4.68 10.77
N PRO A 91 -3.88 -4.54 11.91
CA PRO A 91 -4.49 -4.59 13.24
C PRO A 91 -5.77 -3.75 13.38
N GLY A 92 -6.81 -4.31 14.00
CA GLY A 92 -8.10 -3.67 14.19
C GLY A 92 -9.00 -3.58 12.95
N LEU A 93 -8.57 -4.10 11.79
CA LEU A 93 -9.45 -4.18 10.62
C LEU A 93 -10.57 -5.22 10.82
N ARG A 94 -10.30 -6.33 11.52
CA ARG A 94 -11.31 -7.38 11.77
C ARG A 94 -12.52 -6.83 12.53
N ALA A 95 -12.29 -5.96 13.51
CA ALA A 95 -13.36 -5.29 14.24
C ALA A 95 -14.20 -4.36 13.35
N LYS A 96 -13.60 -3.74 12.32
CA LYS A 96 -14.29 -2.87 11.36
C LYS A 96 -15.04 -3.66 10.28
N ARG A 97 -14.60 -4.89 9.99
CA ARG A 97 -15.14 -5.77 8.95
C ARG A 97 -15.55 -7.13 9.53
N PRO A 98 -16.53 -7.16 10.46
CA PRO A 98 -17.00 -8.42 11.05
C PRO A 98 -17.66 -9.35 10.02
N ASP A 99 -18.07 -8.83 8.86
CA ASP A 99 -18.57 -9.58 7.72
C ASP A 99 -17.51 -10.47 7.06
N LEU A 100 -16.22 -10.14 7.20
CA LEU A 100 -15.10 -10.91 6.65
C LEU A 100 -14.59 -11.93 7.67
N THR A 101 -15.33 -13.02 7.87
CA THR A 101 -15.04 -14.02 8.91
C THR A 101 -13.70 -14.73 8.77
N ARG A 102 -13.16 -14.80 7.55
CA ARG A 102 -11.84 -15.41 7.23
C ARG A 102 -10.66 -14.44 7.34
N LEU A 103 -10.91 -13.17 7.72
CA LEU A 103 -9.87 -12.17 7.84
C LEU A 103 -9.00 -12.42 9.08
N SER A 104 -7.73 -12.70 8.84
CA SER A 104 -6.68 -12.73 9.86
C SER A 104 -6.06 -11.34 10.01
N GLU A 105 -5.71 -10.96 11.24
CA GLU A 105 -4.95 -9.72 11.45
C GLU A 105 -3.45 -10.02 11.36
N LEU A 106 -2.71 -9.11 10.72
CA LEU A 106 -1.26 -9.18 10.63
C LEU A 106 -0.64 -8.90 12.00
N GLY A 107 0.31 -9.74 12.38
CA GLY A 107 1.13 -9.54 13.57
C GLY A 107 2.34 -8.63 13.31
N PRO A 108 3.18 -8.43 14.34
CA PRO A 108 4.46 -7.70 14.21
C PRO A 108 5.52 -8.51 13.45
N THR A 109 5.34 -9.82 13.31
CA THR A 109 6.25 -10.71 12.59
C THR A 109 5.72 -10.98 11.19
N VAL A 110 6.60 -10.95 10.20
CA VAL A 110 6.25 -11.34 8.83
C VAL A 110 5.82 -12.82 8.78
N GLU A 111 4.79 -13.11 7.98
CA GLU A 111 4.27 -14.46 7.81
C GLU A 111 5.30 -15.38 7.15
N ALA A 112 5.41 -16.62 7.64
CA ALA A 112 6.31 -17.63 7.07
C ALA A 112 6.04 -17.92 5.58
N SER A 113 4.81 -17.65 5.15
CA SER A 113 4.32 -17.77 3.78
C SER A 113 5.04 -16.90 2.74
N TRP A 114 5.58 -15.75 3.14
CA TRP A 114 6.20 -14.79 2.21
C TRP A 114 7.43 -14.08 2.79
N LYS A 115 7.93 -14.52 3.96
CA LYS A 115 9.11 -13.95 4.64
C LYS A 115 10.38 -13.91 3.78
N ASP A 116 10.49 -14.81 2.80
CA ASP A 116 11.68 -14.89 1.93
C ASP A 116 11.62 -13.89 0.76
N ASP A 117 10.48 -13.23 0.57
CA ASP A 117 10.21 -12.26 -0.51
C ASP A 117 9.96 -10.84 0.02
N LEU A 118 9.35 -10.74 1.21
CA LEU A 118 8.87 -9.50 1.80
C LEU A 118 9.36 -9.31 3.23
N GLU A 119 9.78 -8.09 3.53
CA GLU A 119 9.91 -7.57 4.89
C GLU A 119 8.70 -6.67 5.21
N GLN A 120 8.38 -6.53 6.50
CA GLN A 120 7.21 -5.79 6.97
C GLN A 120 7.57 -4.90 8.15
N VAL A 121 7.01 -3.69 8.18
CA VAL A 121 6.95 -2.82 9.36
C VAL A 121 5.50 -2.44 9.61
N PHE A 122 5.04 -2.60 10.85
CA PHE A 122 3.83 -1.92 11.29
C PHE A 122 4.19 -0.48 11.67
N PHE A 123 3.63 0.51 10.98
CA PHE A 123 3.98 1.90 11.25
C PHE A 123 3.29 2.41 12.51
N ASP A 124 4.04 2.44 13.61
CA ASP A 124 3.53 2.83 14.92
C ASP A 124 3.52 4.37 15.11
N GLY A 125 2.89 4.83 16.19
CA GLY A 125 2.74 6.24 16.52
C GLY A 125 1.61 6.96 15.78
N ILE A 126 0.92 6.28 14.87
CA ILE A 126 -0.28 6.75 14.17
C ILE A 126 -1.43 5.72 14.33
N PRO A 127 -2.03 5.58 15.52
CA PRO A 127 -2.97 4.48 15.82
C PRO A 127 -4.19 4.41 14.89
N ILE A 128 -4.66 5.56 14.39
CA ILE A 128 -5.78 5.63 13.43
C ILE A 128 -5.34 5.25 12.01
N GLY A 129 -4.08 5.54 11.65
CA GLY A 129 -3.51 5.22 10.34
C GLY A 129 -3.33 3.71 10.19
N ASN A 130 -2.68 3.08 11.17
CA ASN A 130 -2.58 1.62 11.30
C ASN A 130 -2.12 0.95 9.98
N GLU A 131 -1.03 1.46 9.41
CA GLU A 131 -0.53 1.04 8.09
C GLU A 131 0.57 -0.02 8.24
N THR A 132 0.45 -1.11 7.48
CA THR A 132 1.54 -2.07 7.26
C THR A 132 2.32 -1.64 6.03
N VAL A 133 3.61 -1.40 6.24
CA VAL A 133 4.59 -1.01 5.23
C VAL A 133 5.38 -2.24 4.82
N TRP A 134 5.65 -2.39 3.53
CA TRP A 134 6.28 -3.59 2.99
C TRP A 134 7.51 -3.25 2.16
N PHE A 135 8.51 -4.14 2.20
CA PHE A 135 9.68 -4.06 1.34
C PHE A 135 9.87 -5.37 0.59
N HIS A 136 9.75 -5.32 -0.73
CA HIS A 136 10.04 -6.46 -1.59
C HIS A 136 11.55 -6.53 -1.86
N ILE A 137 12.15 -7.60 -1.34
CA ILE A 137 13.61 -7.74 -1.23
C ILE A 137 14.25 -7.80 -2.62
N ALA A 138 13.74 -8.65 -3.50
CA ALA A 138 14.38 -8.95 -4.78
C ALA A 138 14.39 -7.75 -5.74
N SER A 139 13.35 -6.92 -5.74
CA SER A 139 13.26 -5.74 -6.61
C SER A 139 13.62 -4.43 -5.91
N ARG A 140 13.98 -4.49 -4.62
CA ARG A 140 14.27 -3.31 -3.78
C ARG A 140 13.14 -2.27 -3.82
N THR A 141 11.90 -2.73 -3.75
CA THR A 141 10.71 -1.88 -3.84
C THR A 141 10.05 -1.71 -2.47
N LEU A 142 10.00 -0.46 -2.00
CA LEU A 142 9.17 -0.07 -0.87
C LEU A 142 7.71 0.07 -1.31
N ILE A 143 6.77 -0.43 -0.52
CA ILE A 143 5.35 -0.40 -0.81
C ILE A 143 4.64 0.24 0.38
N LEU A 144 4.00 1.37 0.11
CA LEU A 144 3.25 2.22 1.04
C LEU A 144 1.82 2.40 0.51
N THR A 145 0.92 2.86 1.36
CA THR A 145 -0.39 3.37 0.95
C THR A 145 -0.55 4.85 1.23
N ASP A 146 -0.99 5.21 2.44
CA ASP A 146 -1.39 6.57 2.79
C ASP A 146 -0.27 7.34 3.48
N LEU A 147 0.67 6.63 4.12
CA LEU A 147 1.78 7.21 4.88
C LEU A 147 2.58 8.22 4.07
N CYS A 148 2.86 7.90 2.80
CA CYS A 148 3.43 8.83 1.83
C CYS A 148 2.56 8.92 0.60
N GLN A 149 2.48 10.11 0.03
CA GLN A 149 1.76 10.35 -1.21
C GLN A 149 2.52 11.34 -2.09
N TRP A 150 2.29 11.24 -3.39
CA TRP A 150 2.71 12.24 -4.36
C TRP A 150 1.72 12.31 -5.51
N TRP A 151 1.00 13.43 -5.59
CA TRP A 151 -0.06 13.63 -6.58
C TRP A 151 0.48 14.51 -7.71
N GLN A 152 0.88 13.88 -8.80
CA GLN A 152 1.50 14.45 -9.99
C GLN A 152 0.50 14.57 -11.15
N GLY A 153 0.95 15.26 -12.21
CA GLY A 153 0.23 15.42 -13.45
C GLY A 153 -0.98 16.36 -13.38
N GLU A 154 -1.85 16.20 -14.35
CA GLU A 154 -3.13 16.90 -14.42
C GLU A 154 -4.12 16.27 -13.44
N LEU A 155 -4.70 17.11 -12.60
CA LEU A 155 -5.62 16.72 -11.54
C LEU A 155 -6.87 17.61 -11.63
N PRO A 156 -8.08 17.05 -11.40
CA PRO A 156 -9.27 17.87 -11.22
C PRO A 156 -9.07 18.92 -10.13
N PHE A 157 -9.77 20.06 -10.23
CA PHE A 157 -9.56 21.22 -9.34
C PHE A 157 -9.57 20.84 -7.85
N ALA A 158 -10.58 20.08 -7.40
CA ALA A 158 -10.69 19.64 -6.02
C ALA A 158 -9.49 18.77 -5.57
N ALA A 159 -9.03 17.84 -6.42
CA ALA A 159 -7.87 16.99 -6.14
C ALA A 159 -6.57 17.81 -6.11
N LYS A 160 -6.41 18.77 -7.02
CA LYS A 160 -5.28 19.69 -7.07
C LYS A 160 -5.21 20.57 -5.82
N ALA A 161 -6.35 21.12 -5.40
CA ALA A 161 -6.46 21.93 -4.19
C ALA A 161 -6.12 21.10 -2.95
N TYR A 162 -6.71 19.89 -2.81
CA TYR A 162 -6.38 18.96 -1.73
C TYR A 162 -4.88 18.65 -1.68
N ALA A 163 -4.29 18.23 -2.80
CA ALA A 163 -2.87 17.89 -2.87
C ALA A 163 -1.96 19.06 -2.49
N HIS A 164 -2.35 20.30 -2.81
CA HIS A 164 -1.61 21.50 -2.44
C HIS A 164 -1.70 21.75 -0.93
N VAL A 165 -2.90 21.68 -0.35
CA VAL A 165 -3.13 21.90 1.08
C VAL A 165 -2.50 20.79 1.93
N THR A 166 -2.46 19.55 1.47
CA THR A 166 -1.83 18.44 2.21
C THR A 166 -0.33 18.31 1.96
N GLY A 167 0.24 19.07 1.01
CA GLY A 167 1.67 19.13 0.76
C GLY A 167 2.23 18.07 -0.20
N VAL A 168 1.36 17.28 -0.84
CA VAL A 168 1.74 16.14 -1.69
C VAL A 168 1.74 16.48 -3.19
N ARG A 169 1.44 17.74 -3.56
CA ARG A 169 1.38 18.17 -4.98
C ARG A 169 2.75 18.35 -5.64
N ARG A 170 3.74 18.82 -4.89
CA ARG A 170 5.05 19.23 -5.44
C ARG A 170 6.11 18.16 -5.34
N GLN A 171 6.01 17.29 -4.34
CA GLN A 171 7.01 16.31 -3.99
C GLN A 171 6.36 15.16 -3.21
N LEU A 172 7.09 14.04 -3.07
CA LEU A 172 6.70 12.97 -2.16
C LEU A 172 6.70 13.49 -0.72
N ALA A 173 5.59 13.32 -0.01
CA ALA A 173 5.50 13.79 1.36
C ALA A 173 4.63 12.86 2.19
N VAL A 174 4.89 12.86 3.50
CA VAL A 174 3.88 12.47 4.49
C VAL A 174 2.82 13.58 4.49
N PRO A 175 1.58 13.30 4.06
CA PRO A 175 0.55 14.33 3.94
C PRO A 175 0.30 15.02 5.29
N ARG A 176 -0.06 16.31 5.27
CA ARG A 176 -0.43 17.04 6.52
C ARG A 176 -1.54 16.34 7.31
N THR A 177 -2.48 15.69 6.62
CA THR A 177 -3.54 14.88 7.25
C THR A 177 -2.98 13.72 8.06
N ILE A 178 -1.96 13.00 7.56
CA ILE A 178 -1.26 11.95 8.31
C ILE A 178 -0.47 12.54 9.48
N ARG A 179 0.25 13.65 9.25
CA ARG A 179 1.06 14.31 10.29
C ARG A 179 0.22 14.74 11.50
N LEU A 180 -1.01 15.19 11.27
CA LEU A 180 -1.95 15.59 12.32
C LEU A 180 -2.51 14.41 13.13
N MET A 181 -2.39 13.18 12.63
CA MET A 181 -2.84 11.96 13.32
C MET A 181 -1.75 11.32 14.19
N VAL A 182 -0.51 11.83 14.15
CA VAL A 182 0.59 11.32 14.98
C VAL A 182 0.26 11.56 16.46
N ARG A 183 0.25 10.48 17.26
CA ARG A 183 0.01 10.50 18.70
C ARG A 183 1.24 10.18 19.52
N ASP A 184 2.14 9.37 18.97
CA ASP A 184 3.44 9.09 19.56
C ASP A 184 4.53 9.38 18.52
N ARG A 185 5.27 10.47 18.75
CA ARG A 185 6.35 10.89 17.86
C ARG A 185 7.58 9.99 17.96
N HIS A 186 7.83 9.39 19.12
CA HIS A 186 8.97 8.51 19.32
C HIS A 186 8.75 7.19 18.56
N ALA A 187 7.56 6.59 18.71
CA ALA A 187 7.19 5.39 17.97
C ALA A 187 7.20 5.64 16.45
N ALA A 188 6.60 6.74 15.98
CA ALA A 188 6.62 7.08 14.55
C ALA A 188 8.04 7.30 14.01
N ARG A 189 8.93 7.91 14.80
CA ARG A 189 10.34 8.07 14.44
C ARG A 189 11.04 6.71 14.34
N ALA A 190 10.82 5.82 15.30
CA ALA A 190 11.41 4.49 15.30
C ALA A 190 10.98 3.67 14.06
N SER A 191 9.67 3.62 13.77
CA SER A 191 9.16 2.95 12.56
C SER A 191 9.73 3.55 11.27
N ALA A 192 9.82 4.88 11.18
CA ALA A 192 10.43 5.54 10.04
C ALA A 192 11.94 5.23 9.91
N GLN A 193 12.67 5.16 11.01
CA GLN A 193 14.08 4.78 11.01
C GLN A 193 14.29 3.33 10.56
N GLU A 194 13.43 2.41 10.99
CA GLU A 194 13.47 1.00 10.57
C GLU A 194 13.27 0.87 9.05
N ILE A 195 12.26 1.54 8.49
CA ILE A 195 12.03 1.57 7.03
C ILE A 195 13.26 2.13 6.29
N LEU A 196 13.92 3.15 6.84
CA LEU A 196 15.10 3.78 6.24
C LEU A 196 16.37 2.91 6.31
N GLN A 197 16.36 1.79 7.04
CA GLN A 197 17.44 0.80 7.00
C GLN A 197 17.38 -0.05 5.73
N TRP A 198 16.20 -0.18 5.11
CA TRP A 198 16.07 -0.98 3.90
C TRP A 198 16.69 -0.28 2.69
N PRO A 199 17.37 -1.04 1.82
CA PRO A 199 18.11 -0.47 0.70
C PRO A 199 17.21 -0.29 -0.53
N PHE A 200 16.01 0.27 -0.38
CA PHE A 200 15.04 0.42 -1.47
C PHE A 200 15.46 1.46 -2.51
N GLU A 201 15.13 1.20 -3.77
CA GLU A 201 15.42 2.08 -4.92
C GLU A 201 14.15 2.72 -5.48
N ARG A 202 13.01 2.05 -5.24
CA ARG A 202 11.68 2.39 -5.74
C ARG A 202 10.68 2.48 -4.60
N VAL A 203 9.68 3.36 -4.74
CA VAL A 203 8.51 3.38 -3.85
C VAL A 203 7.20 3.39 -4.62
N VAL A 204 6.32 2.47 -4.24
CA VAL A 204 4.92 2.38 -4.69
C VAL A 204 4.04 2.94 -3.59
N MET A 205 3.16 3.89 -3.93
CA MET A 205 2.15 4.45 -3.03
C MET A 205 0.75 4.02 -3.48
N ALA A 206 -0.30 4.24 -2.69
CA ALA A 206 -1.65 3.99 -3.19
C ALA A 206 -2.14 5.06 -4.17
N HIS A 207 -1.71 6.32 -3.96
CA HIS A 207 -2.25 7.48 -4.65
C HIS A 207 -1.30 8.04 -5.71
N ASN A 208 -1.76 8.02 -6.96
CA ASN A 208 -1.19 8.68 -8.14
C ASN A 208 0.21 8.20 -8.57
N ALA A 209 1.30 8.67 -7.95
CA ALA A 209 2.64 8.41 -8.47
C ALA A 209 3.22 7.05 -8.03
N ILE A 210 4.17 6.55 -8.82
CA ILE A 210 5.19 5.58 -8.42
C ILE A 210 6.53 6.28 -8.65
N VAL A 211 7.46 6.19 -7.71
CA VAL A 211 8.81 6.72 -7.90
C VAL A 211 9.71 5.54 -8.20
N GLU A 212 10.06 5.37 -9.47
CA GLU A 212 10.80 4.20 -9.96
C GLU A 212 12.29 4.24 -9.66
N ASP A 213 12.87 5.44 -9.67
CA ASP A 213 14.29 5.69 -9.43
C ASP A 213 14.47 6.80 -8.39
N GLY A 214 15.52 6.69 -7.57
CA GLY A 214 15.84 7.71 -6.57
C GLY A 214 14.80 7.86 -5.46
N ALA A 215 14.04 6.79 -5.14
CA ALA A 215 13.02 6.85 -4.10
C ALA A 215 13.58 7.11 -2.69
N TYR A 216 14.75 6.55 -2.38
CA TYR A 216 15.35 6.64 -1.04
C TYR A 216 15.52 8.08 -0.53
N PRO A 217 16.19 9.01 -1.24
CA PRO A 217 16.32 10.39 -0.77
C PRO A 217 14.96 11.10 -0.63
N GLU A 218 13.98 10.82 -1.49
CA GLU A 218 12.64 11.40 -1.41
C GLU A 218 11.88 10.95 -0.17
N VAL A 219 11.90 9.64 0.14
CA VAL A 219 11.26 9.07 1.34
C VAL A 219 11.99 9.54 2.60
N LYS A 220 13.33 9.52 2.62
CA LYS A 220 14.13 10.05 3.73
C LYS A 220 13.78 11.51 4.03
N ARG A 221 13.68 12.35 3.00
CA ARG A 221 13.25 13.74 3.15
C ARG A 221 11.82 13.82 3.68
N ALA A 222 10.90 13.01 3.19
CA ALA A 222 9.52 13.00 3.66
C ALA A 222 9.41 12.61 5.15
N PHE A 223 10.24 11.68 5.62
CA PHE A 223 10.24 11.19 7.01
C PHE A 223 10.88 12.14 8.03
N THR A 224 11.56 13.21 7.60
CA THR A 224 12.05 14.27 8.51
C THR A 224 10.94 14.87 9.40
N VAL A 225 9.67 14.79 8.99
CA VAL A 225 8.53 15.23 9.81
C VAL A 225 8.37 14.45 11.12
N PHE A 226 8.88 13.21 11.18
CA PHE A 226 8.95 12.38 12.37
C PHE A 226 10.21 12.64 13.20
N GLY A 227 11.17 13.42 12.68
CA GLY A 227 12.42 13.78 13.34
C GLY A 227 13.58 12.83 13.04
N CYS A 228 13.48 12.01 11.99
CA CYS A 228 14.57 11.13 11.52
C CYS A 228 15.76 11.90 10.96
#